data_AF-A0A1Y3A930-F1
#
_entry.id   AF-A0A1Y3A930-F1
#
_cell.length_a   1.000
_cell.length_b   1.000
_cell.length_c   1.000
_cell.angle_alpha   90.00
_cell.angle_beta   90.00
_cell.angle_gamma   90.00
#
_symmetry.space_group_name_H-M   'P 1'
#
loop_
_entity.id
_entity.type
_entity.pdbx_description
1 polymer ?
#
loop_
_entity_poly.entity_id
_entity_poly.type
_entity_poly.pdbx_seq_one_letter_code
_entity_poly.pdbx_strand_id
1 'polypeptide(L)'
;MTASNVESNLLASLDAVRERCGTVVVTCCYRCATGSEFGGEWRGVPVGPLLDGAPPDTTHLRVESADGYRAHVAVREALDAVVATERLDGPADGLPRLVGPGFDSSQAVRDLAALAPVALPPDADPVPGTVGGDGSEPGSE
;
A
#
# COMPACT_ATOMS: atom_id res chain seq x y z
N MET A 1 -10.05 -10.53 14.83
CA MET A 1 -10.08 -9.06 14.66
C MET A 1 -11.04 -8.77 13.52
N THR A 2 -12.05 -7.91 13.74
CA THR A 2 -12.97 -7.46 12.70
C THR A 2 -12.31 -6.37 11.84
N ALA A 3 -12.69 -6.24 10.57
CA ALA A 3 -12.13 -5.24 9.65
C ALA A 3 -12.13 -3.81 10.23
N SER A 4 -13.15 -3.45 11.03
CA SER A 4 -13.23 -2.14 11.71
C SER A 4 -12.08 -1.84 12.67
N ASN A 5 -11.50 -2.85 13.32
CA ASN A 5 -10.38 -2.62 14.24
C ASN A 5 -9.07 -2.33 13.50
N VAL A 6 -8.90 -2.88 12.29
CA VAL A 6 -7.70 -2.70 11.47
C VAL A 6 -7.73 -1.33 10.80
N GLU A 7 -8.88 -0.94 10.24
CA GLU A 7 -9.09 0.39 9.66
C GLU A 7 -8.88 1.51 10.69
N SER A 8 -9.41 1.33 11.90
CA SER A 8 -9.21 2.28 13.01
C SER A 8 -7.73 2.45 13.38
N ASN A 9 -6.93 1.38 13.28
CA ASN A 9 -5.50 1.43 13.58
C ASN A 9 -4.70 2.14 12.49
N LEU A 10 -5.06 1.93 11.22
CA LEU A 10 -4.47 2.65 10.10
C LEU A 10 -4.71 4.15 10.23
N LEU A 11 -5.96 4.58 10.43
CA LEU A 11 -6.30 6.00 10.55
C LEU A 11 -5.57 6.68 11.72
N ALA A 12 -5.47 6.01 12.88
CA ALA A 12 -4.71 6.53 14.01
C ALA A 12 -3.21 6.68 13.70
N SER A 13 -2.63 5.72 12.96
CA SER A 13 -1.22 5.78 12.56
C SER A 13 -0.95 6.90 11.56
N LEU A 14 -1.86 7.09 10.59
CA LEU A 14 -1.78 8.19 9.63
C LEU A 14 -1.85 9.55 10.32
N ASP A 15 -2.77 9.70 11.29
CA ASP A 15 -2.91 10.94 12.06
C ASP A 15 -1.64 11.26 12.86
N ALA A 16 -1.13 10.27 13.61
CA ALA A 16 0.08 10.44 14.40
C ALA A 16 1.31 10.82 13.56
N VAL A 17 1.48 10.22 12.37
CA VAL A 17 2.58 10.60 11.46
C VAL A 17 2.32 11.96 10.83
N ARG A 18 1.08 12.26 10.43
CA ARG A 18 0.72 13.57 9.89
C ARG A 18 1.02 14.70 10.89
N GLU A 19 0.70 14.50 12.16
CA GLU A 19 1.02 15.48 13.21
C GLU A 19 2.53 15.67 13.40
N ARG A 20 3.30 14.58 13.32
CA ARG A 20 4.76 14.60 13.54
C ARG A 20 5.56 15.10 12.34
N CYS A 21 5.12 14.77 11.13
CA CYS A 21 5.91 14.91 9.90
C CYS A 21 5.20 15.72 8.80
N GLY A 22 3.92 16.04 8.97
CA GLY A 22 3.10 16.71 7.95
C GLY A 22 2.67 15.78 6.82
N THR A 23 2.20 16.40 5.74
CA THR A 23 1.86 15.73 4.48
C THR A 23 2.79 16.17 3.37
N VAL A 24 3.06 15.27 2.43
CA VAL A 24 3.83 15.56 1.22
C VAL A 24 2.97 15.41 -0.02
N VAL A 25 3.41 16.00 -1.13
CA VAL A 25 2.75 15.87 -2.43
C VAL A 25 3.65 15.06 -3.36
N VAL A 26 3.06 14.10 -4.06
CA VAL A 26 3.73 13.31 -5.09
C VAL A 26 2.90 13.29 -6.37
N THR A 27 3.60 13.31 -7.50
CA THR A 27 2.99 13.13 -8.82
C THR A 27 3.45 11.78 -9.36
N CYS A 28 2.50 10.91 -9.70
CA CYS A 28 2.80 9.57 -10.20
C CYS A 28 1.86 9.21 -11.35
N CYS A 29 2.37 8.43 -12.30
CA CYS A 29 1.59 7.87 -13.40
C CYS A 29 1.94 6.39 -13.57
N TYR A 30 0.92 5.58 -13.74
CA TYR A 30 0.98 4.13 -13.80
C TYR A 30 0.39 3.64 -15.12
N ARG A 31 1.02 2.63 -15.69
CA ARG A 31 0.51 1.93 -16.87
C ARG A 31 -0.02 0.57 -16.47
N CYS A 32 -1.31 0.35 -16.67
CA CYS A 32 -1.92 -0.95 -16.49
C CYS A 32 -1.51 -1.89 -17.62
N ALA A 33 -1.42 -3.19 -17.34
CA ALA A 33 -1.14 -4.23 -18.33
C ALA A 33 -2.16 -4.26 -19.48
N THR A 34 -3.37 -3.72 -19.27
CA THR A 34 -4.41 -3.58 -20.31
C THR A 34 -4.16 -2.40 -21.26
N GLY A 35 -3.09 -1.62 -21.06
CA GLY A 35 -2.71 -0.46 -21.88
C GLY A 35 -3.33 0.87 -21.44
N SER A 36 -4.17 0.87 -20.40
CA SER A 36 -4.70 2.11 -19.81
C SER A 36 -3.68 2.75 -18.87
N GLU A 37 -3.59 4.07 -18.89
CA GLU A 37 -2.77 4.83 -17.95
C GLU A 37 -3.66 5.55 -16.93
N PHE A 38 -3.21 5.56 -15.67
CA PHE A 38 -3.82 6.38 -14.63
C PHE A 38 -2.73 7.01 -13.79
N GLY A 39 -2.98 8.22 -13.34
CA GLY A 39 -2.02 8.95 -12.53
C GLY A 39 -2.67 10.18 -11.92
N GLY A 40 -1.86 10.93 -11.20
CA GLY A 40 -2.22 12.26 -10.77
C GLY A 40 -1.30 12.83 -9.73
N GLU A 41 -1.75 13.94 -9.14
CA GLU A 41 -1.09 14.63 -8.05
C GLU A 41 -1.81 14.32 -6.74
N TRP A 42 -1.06 13.75 -5.79
CA TRP A 42 -1.59 13.17 -4.57
C TRP A 42 -0.95 13.80 -3.37
N ARG A 43 -1.76 14.12 -2.36
CA ARG A 43 -1.28 14.59 -1.06
C ARG A 43 -1.56 13.54 0.01
N GLY A 44 -0.55 13.27 0.82
CA GLY A 44 -0.65 12.20 1.80
C GLY A 44 0.44 12.18 2.85
N VAL A 45 0.35 11.17 3.70
CA VAL A 45 1.33 10.88 4.75
C VAL A 45 2.48 10.08 4.14
N PRO A 46 3.75 10.47 4.35
CA PRO A 46 4.89 9.69 3.86
C PRO A 46 4.92 8.31 4.54
N VAL A 47 5.22 7.27 3.77
CA VAL A 47 5.26 5.89 4.27
C VAL A 47 6.51 5.62 5.12
N GLY A 48 7.62 6.29 4.85
CA GLY A 48 8.86 6.13 5.62
C GLY A 48 8.64 6.20 7.14
N PRO A 49 8.06 7.27 7.69
CA PRO A 49 7.79 7.37 9.12
C PRO A 49 6.70 6.42 9.66
N LEU A 50 5.87 5.80 8.80
CA LEU A 50 4.97 4.71 9.19
C LEU A 50 5.72 3.40 9.40
N LEU A 51 6.92 3.27 8.82
CA LEU A 51 7.82 2.13 9.02
C LEU A 51 8.81 2.36 10.18
N ASP A 52 8.75 3.50 10.86
CA ASP A 52 9.56 3.76 12.05
C ASP A 52 9.26 2.67 13.12
N GLY A 53 10.27 1.86 13.46
CA GLY A 53 10.11 0.76 14.41
C GLY A 53 9.67 -0.58 13.80
N ALA A 54 9.59 -0.68 12.47
CA ALA A 54 9.46 -1.96 11.79
C ALA A 54 10.62 -2.91 12.16
N PRO A 55 10.40 -4.23 12.21
CA PRO A 55 11.47 -5.21 12.42
C PRO A 55 12.63 -5.02 11.42
N PRO A 56 13.89 -5.21 11.83
CA PRO A 56 15.06 -4.96 10.98
C PRO A 56 15.16 -5.92 9.78
N ASP A 57 14.48 -7.06 9.84
CA ASP A 57 14.35 -8.05 8.77
C ASP A 57 13.17 -7.78 7.83
N THR A 58 12.46 -6.65 7.99
CA THR A 58 11.38 -6.24 7.08
C THR A 58 11.94 -6.06 5.67
N THR A 59 11.40 -6.80 4.72
CA THR A 59 11.76 -6.68 3.29
C THR A 59 10.66 -6.01 2.48
N HIS A 60 9.40 -6.15 2.89
CA HIS A 60 8.24 -5.64 2.18
C HIS A 60 7.24 -4.96 3.11
N LEU A 61 6.43 -4.09 2.53
CA LEU A 61 5.20 -3.59 3.10
C LEU A 61 4.04 -4.35 2.46
N ARG A 62 3.26 -5.08 3.27
CA ARG A 62 1.98 -5.66 2.84
C ARG A 62 0.91 -4.59 2.94
N VAL A 63 0.13 -4.47 1.88
CA VAL A 63 -0.85 -3.42 1.64
C VAL A 63 -2.19 -4.10 1.39
N GLU A 64 -3.20 -3.79 2.19
CA GLU A 64 -4.52 -4.42 2.07
C GLU A 64 -5.61 -3.37 1.82
N SER A 65 -6.42 -3.60 0.80
CA SER A 65 -7.64 -2.83 0.48
C SER A 65 -8.84 -3.36 1.28
N ALA A 66 -9.83 -2.50 1.49
CA ALA A 66 -11.08 -2.84 2.15
C ALA A 66 -11.89 -3.95 1.43
N ASP A 67 -11.69 -4.10 0.11
CA ASP A 67 -12.29 -5.19 -0.69
C ASP A 67 -11.54 -6.54 -0.55
N GLY A 68 -10.48 -6.57 0.26
CA GLY A 68 -9.66 -7.75 0.51
C GLY A 68 -8.55 -7.96 -0.51
N TYR A 69 -8.35 -7.06 -1.48
CA TYR A 69 -7.18 -7.08 -2.34
C TYR A 69 -5.90 -6.81 -1.53
N ARG A 70 -4.84 -7.55 -1.85
CA ARG A 70 -3.53 -7.44 -1.21
C ARG A 70 -2.42 -7.31 -2.23
N ALA A 71 -1.48 -6.42 -1.95
CA ALA A 71 -0.22 -6.29 -2.68
C ALA A 71 0.95 -6.24 -1.70
N HIS A 72 2.14 -6.55 -2.21
CA HIS A 72 3.39 -6.32 -1.49
C HIS A 72 4.25 -5.32 -2.26
N VAL A 73 4.90 -4.45 -1.50
CA VAL A 73 5.77 -3.41 -2.02
C VAL A 73 7.13 -3.57 -1.34
N ALA A 74 8.23 -3.56 -2.10
CA ALA A 74 9.55 -3.62 -1.50
C ALA A 74 9.77 -2.39 -0.60
N VAL A 75 10.39 -2.57 0.58
CA VAL A 75 10.62 -1.46 1.52
C VAL A 75 11.31 -0.28 0.84
N ARG A 76 12.29 -0.53 -0.03
CA ARG A 76 13.00 0.51 -0.78
C ARG A 76 12.05 1.42 -1.58
N GLU A 77 11.04 0.86 -2.23
CA GLU A 77 10.05 1.63 -3.00
C GLU A 77 9.01 2.26 -2.08
N ALA A 78 8.64 1.55 -1.01
CA ALA A 78 7.70 2.05 -0.01
C ALA A 78 8.23 3.31 0.69
N LEU A 79 9.53 3.46 0.90
CA LEU A 79 10.13 4.64 1.53
C LEU A 79 9.87 5.94 0.76
N ASP A 80 9.75 5.87 -0.57
CA ASP A 80 9.45 7.01 -1.44
C ASP A 80 7.94 7.21 -1.69
N ALA A 81 7.11 6.40 -1.03
CA ALA A 81 5.67 6.38 -1.24
C ALA A 81 4.89 7.21 -0.20
N VAL A 82 3.63 7.46 -0.52
CA VAL A 82 2.69 8.16 0.35
C VAL A 82 1.39 7.39 0.45
N VAL A 83 0.78 7.44 1.63
CA VAL A 83 -0.63 7.13 1.80
C VAL A 83 -1.41 8.42 1.51
N ALA A 84 -1.87 8.55 0.28
CA ALA A 84 -2.67 9.66 -0.18
C ALA A 84 -4.01 9.68 0.56
N THR A 85 -4.34 10.85 1.10
CA THR A 85 -5.65 11.15 1.71
C THR A 85 -6.40 12.22 0.92
N GLU A 86 -5.77 12.77 -0.12
CA GLU A 86 -6.33 13.78 -1.00
C GLU A 86 -5.72 13.63 -2.40
N ARG A 87 -6.54 13.92 -3.42
CA ARG A 87 -6.10 14.07 -4.81
C ARG A 87 -6.27 15.52 -5.23
N LEU A 88 -5.23 16.11 -5.80
CA LEU A 88 -5.17 17.56 -6.07
C LEU A 88 -5.60 17.93 -7.49
N ASP A 89 -5.61 16.97 -8.42
CA ASP A 89 -5.81 17.21 -9.86
C ASP A 89 -7.09 16.57 -10.43
N GLY A 90 -7.96 16.03 -9.58
CA GLY A 90 -9.15 15.32 -10.05
C GLY A 90 -9.98 14.69 -8.93
N PRO A 91 -10.91 13.78 -9.28
CA PRO A 91 -11.78 13.14 -8.30
C PRO A 91 -10.99 12.22 -7.36
N ALA A 92 -11.38 12.28 -6.09
CA ALA A 92 -10.70 11.70 -4.95
C ALA A 92 -11.13 10.25 -4.65
N ASP A 93 -11.46 9.48 -5.69
CA ASP A 93 -11.97 8.11 -5.54
C ASP A 93 -10.90 7.15 -5.02
N GLY A 94 -11.32 6.22 -4.16
CA GLY A 94 -10.45 5.14 -3.67
C GLY A 94 -9.41 5.58 -2.64
N LEU A 95 -9.68 6.64 -1.89
CA LEU A 95 -8.84 7.09 -0.77
C LEU A 95 -9.27 6.41 0.55
N PRO A 96 -8.34 6.20 1.51
CA PRO A 96 -6.90 6.45 1.39
C PRO A 96 -6.26 5.52 0.36
N ARG A 97 -5.25 6.02 -0.35
CA ARG A 97 -4.62 5.29 -1.47
C ARG A 97 -3.12 5.23 -1.29
N LEU A 98 -2.52 4.07 -1.45
CA LEU A 98 -1.07 3.97 -1.54
C LEU A 98 -0.61 4.37 -2.94
N VAL A 99 0.27 5.36 -3.04
CA VAL A 99 0.88 5.80 -4.30
C VAL A 99 2.36 6.10 -4.10
N GLY A 100 3.17 5.78 -5.10
CA GLY A 100 4.61 5.99 -5.12
C GLY A 100 5.16 5.91 -6.54
N PRO A 101 6.30 6.55 -6.82
CA PRO A 101 6.86 6.66 -8.17
C PRO A 101 7.47 5.34 -8.68
N GLY A 102 7.86 4.44 -7.78
CA GLY A 102 8.47 3.15 -8.11
C GLY A 102 7.48 1.99 -8.26
N PHE A 103 6.18 2.25 -8.19
CA PHE A 103 5.15 1.20 -8.12
C PHE A 103 4.66 0.77 -9.50
N ASP A 104 4.38 -0.52 -9.62
CA ASP A 104 3.47 -1.05 -10.63
C ASP A 104 2.03 -0.62 -10.36
N SER A 105 1.18 -0.63 -11.40
CA SER A 105 -0.23 -0.27 -11.26
C SER A 105 -1.00 -1.09 -10.21
N SER A 106 -0.61 -2.34 -9.99
CA SER A 106 -1.19 -3.25 -8.99
C SER A 106 -0.83 -2.87 -7.55
N GLN A 107 0.29 -2.18 -7.36
CA GLN A 107 0.76 -1.74 -6.05
C GLN A 107 0.15 -0.38 -5.63
N ALA A 108 -0.47 0.35 -6.56
CA ALA A 108 -1.21 1.58 -6.28
C ALA A 108 -2.61 1.32 -5.67
N VAL A 109 -2.62 0.64 -4.52
CA VAL A 109 -3.81 0.09 -3.85
C VAL A 109 -4.73 1.20 -3.35
N ARG A 110 -5.99 1.15 -3.77
CA ARG A 110 -7.10 2.01 -3.35
C ARG A 110 -7.81 1.48 -2.10
N ASP A 111 -8.62 2.33 -1.49
CA ASP A 111 -9.47 2.01 -0.33
C ASP A 111 -8.68 1.26 0.75
N LEU A 112 -7.51 1.82 1.08
CA LEU A 112 -6.53 1.20 1.95
C LEU A 112 -7.11 0.97 3.34
N ALA A 113 -7.10 -0.28 3.77
CA ALA A 113 -7.60 -0.73 5.06
C ALA A 113 -6.47 -1.08 6.04
N ALA A 114 -5.33 -1.57 5.54
CA ALA A 114 -4.22 -2.00 6.39
C ALA A 114 -2.84 -1.85 5.73
N LEU A 115 -1.83 -1.58 6.56
CA LEU A 115 -0.41 -1.65 6.23
C LEU A 115 0.31 -2.51 7.27
N ALA A 116 1.16 -3.43 6.81
CA ALA A 116 1.93 -4.28 7.71
C ALA A 116 3.37 -4.50 7.17
N PRO A 117 4.41 -4.17 7.94
CA PRO A 117 5.77 -4.62 7.65
C PRO A 117 5.83 -6.15 7.67
N VAL A 118 6.41 -6.75 6.64
CA VAL A 118 6.60 -8.20 6.54
C VAL A 118 7.99 -8.55 6.02
N ALA A 119 8.50 -9.70 6.45
CA ALA A 119 9.66 -10.34 5.87
C ALA A 119 9.17 -11.43 4.91
N LEU A 120 9.39 -11.22 3.61
CA LEU A 120 9.22 -12.26 2.60
C LEU A 120 10.57 -12.91 2.31
N PRO A 121 10.61 -14.25 2.18
CA PRO A 121 11.82 -14.95 1.73
C PRO A 121 12.16 -14.55 0.28
N PRO A 122 13.44 -14.61 -0.12
CA PRO A 122 13.91 -14.15 -1.43
C PRO A 122 13.27 -14.90 -2.61
N ASP A 123 12.82 -16.13 -2.40
CA ASP A 123 12.19 -16.98 -3.42
C ASP A 123 10.65 -16.88 -3.43
N ALA A 124 10.05 -16.10 -2.52
CA ALA A 124 8.62 -15.87 -2.54
C ALA A 124 8.30 -14.81 -3.60
N ASP A 125 7.52 -15.21 -4.61
CA ASP A 125 6.97 -14.25 -5.56
C ASP A 125 5.85 -13.44 -4.87
N PRO A 126 6.00 -12.12 -4.70
CA PRO A 126 4.96 -11.27 -4.14
C PRO A 126 3.79 -11.12 -5.12
N VAL A 127 2.98 -12.17 -5.26
CA VAL A 127 1.79 -12.12 -6.12
C VAL A 127 0.66 -11.37 -5.43
N PRO A 128 0.01 -10.40 -6.10
CA PRO A 128 -1.21 -9.82 -5.59
C PRO A 128 -2.32 -10.87 -5.47
N GLY A 129 -3.13 -10.79 -4.42
CA GLY A 129 -4.16 -11.78 -4.13
C GLY A 129 -5.35 -11.19 -3.37
N THR A 130 -6.40 -12.00 -3.17
CA THR A 130 -7.56 -11.64 -2.36
C THR A 130 -7.60 -12.47 -1.08
N VAL A 131 -8.11 -11.90 0.03
CA VAL A 131 -8.35 -12.65 1.26
C VAL A 131 -9.37 -13.76 1.00
N GLY A 132 -8.91 -15.00 0.91
CA GLY A 132 -9.73 -16.18 0.60
C GLY A 132 -9.09 -17.14 -0.41
N GLY A 133 -8.03 -16.73 -1.10
CA GLY A 133 -7.17 -17.63 -1.87
C GLY A 133 -6.09 -18.24 -0.99
N ASP A 134 -6.47 -19.08 -0.03
CA ASP A 134 -5.49 -19.99 0.57
C ASP A 134 -4.97 -20.88 -0.57
N GLY A 135 -3.66 -20.84 -0.79
CA GLY A 135 -3.00 -21.70 -1.74
C GLY A 135 -3.31 -23.15 -1.37
N SER A 136 -4.21 -23.78 -2.11
CA SER A 136 -4.20 -25.23 -2.20
C SER A 136 -2.93 -25.60 -2.97
N GLU A 137 -1.94 -26.03 -2.20
CA GLU A 137 -0.69 -26.64 -2.65
C GLU A 137 -0.88 -27.75 -3.70
N PRO A 138 0.16 -28.05 -4.48
CA PRO A 138 0.08 -28.87 -5.68
C PRO A 138 -0.12 -30.35 -5.33
N GLY A 139 -1.20 -30.93 -5.84
CA GLY A 139 -1.37 -32.38 -5.89
C GLY A 139 -0.71 -32.94 -7.15
N SER A 140 0.40 -33.65 -6.98
CA SER A 140 0.88 -34.72 -7.88
C SER A 140 -0.28 -35.71 -8.12
N GLU A 141 -0.52 -36.27 -9.31
CA GLU A 141 0.29 -37.17 -10.15
C GLU A 141 -0.26 -37.18 -11.59
#